data_AF-A0A166F7S8-F1
#
_entry.id   AF-A0A166F7S8-F1
#
_cell.length_a   1.000
_cell.length_b   1.000
_cell.length_c   1.000
_cell.angle_alpha   90.00
_cell.angle_beta   90.00
_cell.angle_gamma   90.00
#
_symmetry.space_group_name_H-M   'P 1'
#
loop_
_entity.id
_entity.type
_entity.pdbx_description
1 polymer ?
#
loop_
_entity_poly.entity_id
_entity_poly.type
_entity_poly.pdbx_seq_one_letter_code
_entity_poly.pdbx_strand_id
1 'polypeptide(L)' 'PVWRYLGFFFDTFLTFKEHVKFYANKALSTVRAMPLLGNSKRGLPPHSKRLIYISNARPLMLYG' A
#
# COMPACT_ATOMS: atom_id res chain seq x y z
N PRO A 1 -23.01 1.95 -6.89
CA PRO A 1 -22.24 3.19 -7.16
C PRO A 1 -21.30 3.43 -5.99
N VAL A 2 -20.01 3.70 -6.24
CA VAL A 2 -19.02 3.86 -5.17
C VAL A 2 -18.80 5.35 -4.89
N TRP A 3 -18.99 5.77 -3.64
CA TRP A 3 -18.76 7.14 -3.21
C TRP A 3 -17.38 7.27 -2.59
N ARG A 4 -16.63 8.31 -2.98
CA ARG A 4 -15.32 8.60 -2.39
C ARG A 4 -15.40 9.81 -1.47
N TYR A 5 -15.12 9.63 -0.18
CA TYR A 5 -15.10 10.72 0.79
C TYR A 5 -13.86 10.64 1.67
N LEU A 6 -13.09 11.73 1.75
CA LEU A 6 -11.84 11.84 2.52
C LEU A 6 -10.79 10.71 2.24
N GLY A 7 -10.84 10.09 1.06
CA GLY A 7 -9.95 8.99 0.69
C GLY A 7 -10.48 7.59 0.98
N PHE A 8 -11.70 7.46 1.53
CA PHE A 8 -12.42 6.21 1.72
C PHE A 8 -13.40 5.95 0.58
N PHE A 9 -13.53 4.68 0.19
CA PHE A 9 -14.51 4.22 -0.80
C PHE A 9 -15.68 3.53 -0.11
N PHE A 10 -16.86 4.13 -0.24
CA PHE A 10 -18.11 3.61 0.31
C PHE A 10 -18.93 2.97 -0.80
N ASP A 11 -19.40 1.76 -0.53
CA ASP A 11 -20.44 1.13 -1.33
C ASP A 11 -21.80 1.39 -0.68
N THR A 12 -22.90 1.29 -1.44
CA THR A 12 -24.26 1.52 -0.91
C THR A 12 -24.63 0.58 0.23
N PHE A 13 -23.97 -0.58 0.27
CA PHE A 13 -24.13 -1.59 1.32
C PHE A 13 -23.01 -1.57 2.37
N LEU A 14 -22.13 -0.55 2.38
CA LEU A 14 -21.01 -0.42 3.32
C LEU A 14 -20.11 -1.68 3.36
N THR A 15 -19.96 -2.37 2.24
CA THR A 15 -19.15 -3.60 2.18
C THR A 15 -17.65 -3.34 2.07
N PHE A 16 -17.24 -2.10 1.75
CA PHE A 16 -15.85 -1.67 1.58
C PHE A 16 -15.01 -2.52 0.61
N LYS A 17 -15.64 -3.32 -0.26
CA LYS A 17 -14.92 -4.22 -1.17
C LYS A 17 -13.99 -3.48 -2.13
N GLU A 18 -14.49 -2.40 -2.73
CA GLU A 18 -13.70 -1.56 -3.63
C GLU A 18 -12.62 -0.76 -2.89
N HIS A 19 -12.88 -0.39 -1.64
CA HIS A 19 -11.89 0.23 -0.76
C HIS A 19 -10.69 -0.69 -0.51
N VAL A 20 -10.97 -1.89 -0.01
CA VAL A 20 -9.94 -2.90 0.27
C VAL A 20 -9.19 -3.28 -1.00
N LYS A 21 -9.90 -3.46 -2.12
CA LYS A 21 -9.28 -3.77 -3.42
C LYS A 21 -8.35 -2.65 -3.89
N PHE A 22 -8.75 -1.40 -3.76
CA PHE A 22 -7.93 -0.24 -4.13
C PHE A 22 -6.65 -0.17 -3.29
N TYR A 23 -6.78 -0.22 -1.96
CA TYR A 23 -5.62 -0.12 -1.06
C TYR A 23 -4.72 -1.36 -1.10
N ALA A 24 -5.27 -2.56 -1.32
CA ALA A 24 -4.48 -3.75 -1.57
C ALA A 24 -3.64 -3.64 -2.86
N ASN A 25 -4.23 -3.17 -3.96
CA ASN A 25 -3.51 -2.94 -5.21
C ASN A 25 -2.44 -1.85 -5.07
N LYS A 26 -2.74 -0.80 -4.29
CA LYS A 26 -1.80 0.27 -3.98
C LYS A 26 -0.63 -0.24 -3.11
N ALA A 27 -0.91 -1.05 -2.09
CA ALA A 27 0.12 -1.70 -1.26
C ALA A 27 1.02 -2.61 -2.10
N LEU A 28 0.42 -3.41 -2.97
CA LEU A 28 1.12 -4.31 -3.88
C LEU A 28 2.04 -3.52 -4.85
N SER A 29 1.56 -2.41 -5.37
CA SER A 29 2.36 -1.50 -6.21
C SER A 29 3.54 -0.92 -5.45
N THR A 30 3.34 -0.51 -4.20
CA THR A 30 4.42 -0.03 -3.32
C THR A 30 5.47 -1.11 -3.07
N VAL A 31 5.06 -2.35 -2.79
CA VAL A 31 5.98 -3.48 -2.60
C VAL A 31 6.76 -3.79 -3.89
N ARG A 32 6.09 -3.75 -5.05
CA ARG A 32 6.74 -3.93 -6.36
C ARG A 32 7.74 -2.81 -6.70
N ALA A 33 7.55 -1.61 -6.15
CA ALA A 33 8.48 -0.50 -6.29
C ALA A 33 9.67 -0.56 -5.31
N MET A 34 9.60 -1.35 -4.23
CA MET A 34 10.72 -1.46 -3.27
C MET A 34 12.05 -1.93 -3.90
N PRO A 35 12.08 -2.89 -4.83
CA PRO A 35 13.30 -3.25 -5.55
C PRO A 35 13.89 -2.10 -6.37
N LEU A 36 13.06 -1.19 -6.91
CA LEU A 36 13.53 -0.01 -7.65
C LEU A 36 14.32 0.94 -6.75
N LEU A 37 13.90 1.09 -5.49
CA LEU A 37 14.66 1.84 -4.47
C LEU A 37 15.96 1.13 -4.08
N GLY A 38 16.01 -0.19 -4.25
CA GLY A 38 17.14 -1.04 -3.90
C GLY A 38 18.16 -1.27 -5.01
N ASN A 39 17.93 -0.78 -6.23
CA ASN A 39 18.83 -0.90 -7.38
C ASN A 39 20.07 0.02 -7.29
N SER A 40 20.61 0.22 -6.08
CA SER A 40 21.91 0.82 -5.86
C SER A 40 23.00 -0.25 -6.03
N LYS A 41 24.24 0.14 -6.38
CA LYS A 41 25.39 -0.76 -6.66
C LYS A 41 25.64 -1.89 -5.63
N ARG A 42 25.10 -1.77 -4.40
CA ARG A 42 25.27 -2.73 -3.30
C ARG A 42 23.97 -3.38 -2.79
N GLY A 43 22.81 -3.02 -3.34
CA GLY A 43 21.50 -3.46 -2.84
C GLY A 43 21.11 -2.83 -1.49
N LEU A 44 19.84 -3.02 -1.09
CA LEU A 44 19.37 -2.66 0.26
C LEU A 44 19.62 -3.82 1.24
N PRO A 45 20.22 -3.56 2.42
CA PRO A 45 20.36 -4.58 3.46
C PRO A 45 18.99 -5.01 4.02
N PRO A 46 18.86 -6.23 4.58
CA PRO A 46 17.59 -6.75 5.09
C PRO A 46 16.89 -5.83 6.09
N HIS A 47 17.66 -5.15 6.95
CA HIS A 47 17.14 -4.18 7.91
C HIS A 47 16.44 -2.99 7.23
N SER A 48 17.09 -2.37 6.24
CA SER A 48 16.49 -1.23 5.50
C SER A 48 15.29 -1.67 4.66
N LYS A 49 15.30 -2.88 4.08
CA LYS A 49 14.13 -3.45 3.40
C LYS A 49 12.93 -3.57 4.36
N ARG A 50 13.15 -4.08 5.57
CA ARG A 50 12.12 -4.19 6.60
C ARG A 50 11.60 -2.82 7.02
N LEU A 51 12.47 -1.83 7.22
CA LEU A 51 12.08 -0.46 7.56
C LEU A 51 11.17 0.14 6.50
N ILE A 52 11.54 0.07 5.23
CA ILE A 52 10.73 0.62 4.13
C ILE A 52 9.37 -0.07 4.06
N TYR A 53 9.29 -1.37 4.33
CA TYR A 53 8.02 -2.11 4.36
C TYR A 53 7.12 -1.63 5.49
N ILE A 54 7.68 -1.49 6.70
CA ILE A 54 6.97 -1.02 7.88
C ILE A 54 6.51 0.43 7.70
N SER A 55 7.33 1.30 7.11
CA SER A 55 7.01 2.72 6.97
C SER A 55 6.04 3.01 5.83
N ASN A 56 6.01 2.21 4.76
CA ASN A 56 5.21 2.50 3.55
C ASN A 56 4.05 1.52 3.33
N ALA A 57 4.29 0.21 3.40
CA ALA A 57 3.27 -0.79 3.07
C ALA A 57 2.31 -1.01 4.25
N ARG A 58 2.84 -1.06 5.48
CA ARG A 58 2.03 -1.29 6.69
C ARG A 58 0.98 -0.20 6.96
N PRO A 59 1.32 1.11 6.99
CA PRO A 59 0.30 2.13 7.23
C PRO A 59 -0.74 2.17 6.11
N LEU A 60 -0.36 1.85 4.88
CA LEU A 60 -1.27 1.83 3.74
C LEU A 60 -2.30 0.68 3.80
N MET A 61 -2.04 -0.38 4.56
CA MET A 61 -3.02 -1.45 4.81
C MET A 61 -3.82 -1.23 6.09
N LEU A 62 -3.29 -0.44 7.03
CA LEU A 62 -3.93 -0.21 8.34
C LEU A 62 -4.85 1.02 8.35
N TYR A 63 -4.41 2.11 7.72
CA TYR A 63 -5.19 3.34 7.60
C TYR A 63 -5.86 3.47 6.24
N GLY A 64 -5.30 2.79 5.23
CA GLY A 64 -5.73 2.86 3.84
C GLY A 64 -7.15 2.41 3.67
#